data_AF-A0A259JWS9-F1
#
_entry.id   AF-A0A259JWS9-F1
#
_cell.length_a   1.000
_cell.length_b   1.000
_cell.length_c   1.000
_cell.angle_alpha   90.00
_cell.angle_beta   90.00
_cell.angle_gamma   90.00
#
_symmetry.space_group_name_H-M   'P 1'
#
loop_
_entity.id
_entity.type
_entity.pdbx_description
1 polymer ?
#
loop_
_entity_poly.entity_id
_entity_poly.type
_entity_poly.pdbx_seq_one_letter_code
_entity_poly.pdbx_strand_id
1 'polypeptide(L)' 'AAGRARHPLVAGTQAASLVALRGQGTALDLLPDARLALQVPPALLSDDLSPDYGRAPDARPAKALPA' A
#
# COMPACT_ATOMS: atom_id res chain seq x y z
N ALA A 1 10.47 -6.95 -2.34
CA ALA A 1 9.46 -6.15 -3.08
C ALA A 1 9.53 -6.40 -4.60
N ALA A 2 10.65 -6.13 -5.28
CA ALA A 2 10.77 -6.26 -6.74
C ALA A 2 10.37 -7.64 -7.30
N GLY A 3 10.81 -8.74 -6.67
CA GLY A 3 10.44 -10.09 -7.10
C GLY A 3 8.96 -10.48 -6.89
N ARG A 4 8.18 -9.70 -6.13
CA ARG A 4 6.75 -9.94 -5.86
C ARG A 4 5.82 -8.97 -6.60
N ALA A 5 6.28 -7.77 -6.96
CA ALA A 5 5.47 -6.78 -7.66
C ALA A 5 5.21 -7.21 -9.11
N ARG A 6 3.98 -7.65 -9.40
CA ARG A 6 3.58 -8.18 -10.72
C ARG A 6 2.93 -7.13 -11.64
N HIS A 7 2.31 -6.08 -11.08
CA HIS A 7 1.63 -5.07 -11.88
C HIS A 7 2.61 -4.19 -12.69
N PRO A 8 2.27 -3.85 -13.95
CA PRO A 8 3.11 -3.02 -14.80
C PRO A 8 3.18 -1.58 -14.30
N LEU A 9 2.09 -1.06 -13.71
CA LEU A 9 2.04 0.27 -13.11
C LEU A 9 2.41 0.19 -11.62
N VAL A 10 3.23 1.15 -11.17
CA VAL A 10 3.61 1.30 -9.76
C VAL A 10 3.47 2.78 -9.41
N ALA A 11 2.68 3.12 -8.39
CA ALA A 11 2.54 4.48 -7.88
C ALA A 11 3.19 4.63 -6.50
N GLY A 12 3.66 5.84 -6.18
CA GLY A 12 4.14 6.22 -4.86
C GLY A 12 5.62 6.62 -4.84
N THR A 13 6.09 7.04 -3.66
CA THR A 13 7.42 7.65 -3.47
C THR A 13 8.59 6.74 -3.81
N GLN A 14 8.40 5.42 -3.86
CA GLN A 14 9.42 4.43 -4.22
C GLN A 14 9.15 3.76 -5.57
N ALA A 15 8.20 4.26 -6.36
CA ALA A 15 7.81 3.67 -7.63
C ALA A 15 8.98 3.61 -8.61
N ALA A 16 9.69 4.73 -8.79
CA ALA A 16 10.84 4.81 -9.70
C ALA A 16 11.94 3.82 -9.30
N SER A 17 12.31 3.79 -8.02
CA SER A 17 13.31 2.87 -7.48
C SER A 17 12.91 1.40 -7.67
N LEU A 18 11.63 1.07 -7.43
CA LEU A 18 11.14 -0.31 -7.60
C LEU A 18 11.15 -0.74 -9.06
N VAL A 19 10.70 0.13 -9.97
CA VAL A 19 10.68 -0.14 -11.42
C VAL A 19 12.10 -0.29 -11.95
N ALA A 20 13.02 0.59 -11.54
CA ALA A 20 14.45 0.49 -11.89
C ALA A 20 15.05 -0.85 -11.41
N LEU A 21 14.79 -1.24 -10.17
CA LEU A 21 15.26 -2.52 -9.62
C LEU A 21 14.64 -3.74 -10.33
N ARG A 22 13.40 -3.62 -10.81
CA ARG A 22 12.70 -4.68 -11.55
C ARG A 22 13.11 -4.75 -13.02
N GLY A 23 13.69 -3.69 -13.56
CA GLY A 23 14.04 -3.56 -14.98
C GLY A 23 12.85 -3.37 -15.93
N GLN A 24 11.61 -3.32 -15.42
CA GLN A 24 10.40 -3.14 -16.24
C GLN A 24 9.23 -2.51 -15.49
N GLY A 25 8.34 -1.88 -16.24
CA GLY A 25 7.09 -1.25 -15.78
C GLY A 25 7.11 0.28 -15.89
N THR A 26 6.07 0.91 -15.38
CA THR A 26 5.88 2.36 -15.41
C THR A 26 5.73 2.87 -14.00
N ALA A 27 6.60 3.81 -13.62
CA ALA A 27 6.53 4.49 -12.34
C ALA A 27 5.64 5.73 -12.45
N LEU A 28 4.73 5.88 -11.51
CA LEU A 28 3.87 7.05 -11.34
C LEU A 28 4.27 7.76 -10.04
N ASP A 29 4.74 9.00 -10.16
CA ASP A 29 4.94 9.88 -9.01
C ASP A 29 3.59 10.44 -8.55
N LEU A 30 2.77 9.55 -7.99
CA LEU A 30 1.40 9.80 -7.58
C LEU A 30 1.19 9.24 -6.17
N LEU A 31 0.53 10.03 -5.33
CA LEU A 31 0.13 9.65 -3.98
C LEU A 31 -1.39 9.51 -3.89
N PRO A 32 -1.89 8.69 -2.94
CA PRO A 32 -3.31 8.70 -2.60
C PRO A 32 -3.75 10.09 -2.14
N ASP A 33 -4.89 10.55 -2.65
CA ASP A 33 -5.55 11.78 -2.21
C ASP A 33 -6.86 11.43 -1.52
N ALA A 34 -6.94 11.71 -0.21
CA ALA A 34 -8.12 11.40 0.59
C ALA A 34 -9.39 12.11 0.07
N ARG A 35 -9.25 13.26 -0.61
CA ARG A 35 -10.38 13.98 -1.22
C ARG A 35 -11.04 13.20 -2.36
N LEU A 36 -10.31 12.25 -2.94
CA LEU A 36 -10.76 11.41 -4.04
C LEU A 36 -11.21 10.01 -3.57
N ALA A 37 -11.19 9.72 -2.27
CA ALA A 37 -11.49 8.38 -1.75
C ALA A 37 -12.87 7.87 -2.19
N LEU A 38 -13.87 8.75 -2.28
CA LEU A 38 -15.23 8.40 -2.72
C LEU A 38 -15.37 8.18 -4.24
N GLN A 39 -14.28 8.37 -5.02
CA GLN A 39 -14.26 8.04 -6.44
C GLN A 39 -13.90 6.56 -6.69
N VAL A 40 -13.45 5.84 -5.65
CA VAL A 40 -13.19 4.40 -5.75
C VAL A 40 -14.53 3.66 -5.96
N PRO A 41 -14.67 2.79 -6.97
CA PRO A 41 -15.88 2.02 -7.19
C PRO A 41 -16.31 1.26 -5.92
N PRO A 42 -17.60 1.29 -5.53
CA PRO A 42 -18.07 0.64 -4.30
C PRO A 42 -17.74 -0.86 -4.23
N ALA A 43 -17.71 -1.55 -5.37
CA ALA A 43 -17.36 -2.97 -5.45
C ALA A 43 -15.89 -3.28 -5.09
N LEU A 44 -15.03 -2.27 -4.99
CA LEU A 44 -13.63 -2.40 -4.55
C LEU A 44 -13.43 -1.99 -3.09
N LEU A 45 -14.47 -1.47 -2.43
CA LEU A 45 -14.46 -1.14 -1.01
C LEU A 45 -14.88 -2.38 -0.21
N SER A 46 -14.26 -2.58 0.94
CA SER A 46 -14.59 -3.64 1.90
C SER A 46 -14.89 -3.01 3.26
N ASP A 47 -15.88 -3.54 3.97
CA ASP A 47 -16.16 -3.22 5.36
C ASP A 47 -15.41 -4.14 6.35
N ASP A 48 -14.77 -5.19 5.85
CA ASP A 48 -13.84 -6.02 6.62
C ASP A 48 -12.54 -5.26 6.89
N LEU A 49 -12.46 -4.68 8.09
CA LEU A 49 -11.29 -3.97 8.59
C LEU A 49 -10.21 -4.97 9.01
N SER A 50 -9.47 -5.46 8.03
CA SER A 50 -8.27 -6.24 8.25
C SER A 50 -7.02 -5.42 7.91
N PRO A 51 -5.92 -5.67 8.63
CA PRO A 51 -4.59 -5.33 8.18
C PRO A 51 -4.26 -5.73 6.72
N ASP A 52 -4.27 -4.78 5.79
CA ASP A 52 -3.76 -5.00 4.43
C ASP A 52 -2.25 -4.70 4.32
N TYR A 53 -1.49 -5.12 5.32
CA TYR A 53 -0.03 -5.01 5.30
C TYR A 53 0.60 -6.38 5.03
N GLY A 54 1.48 -6.44 4.03
CA GLY A 54 2.26 -7.65 3.70
C GLY A 54 3.41 -7.97 4.68
N ARG A 55 3.35 -7.45 5.92
CA ARG A 55 4.37 -7.55 6.97
C ARG A 55 3.71 -7.67 8.34
N ALA A 56 4.42 -8.10 9.38
CA ALA A 56 3.86 -8.06 10.74
C ALA A 56 3.56 -6.60 11.16
N PRO A 57 2.54 -6.35 12.02
CA PRO A 57 2.31 -5.02 12.56
C PRO A 57 3.58 -4.49 13.24
N ASP A 58 3.93 -3.24 12.97
CA ASP A 58 5.05 -2.57 13.63
C ASP A 58 4.67 -2.11 15.05
N ALA A 59 3.36 -1.92 15.26
CA ALA A 59 2.80 -1.54 16.54
C ALA A 59 2.93 -2.73 17.51
N ARG A 60 3.69 -2.53 18.59
CA ARG A 60 3.66 -3.42 19.75
C ARG A 60 2.42 -3.07 20.59
N PRO A 61 1.68 -4.06 21.12
CA PRO A 61 0.59 -3.77 22.02
C PRO A 61 1.08 -2.94 23.21
N ALA A 62 0.33 -1.92 23.59
CA ALA A 62 0.61 -1.15 24.79
C ALA A 62 0.65 -2.09 26.00
N LYS A 63 1.56 -1.82 26.95
CA LYS A 63 1.57 -2.54 28.23
C LYS A 63 0.19 -2.33 28.87
N ALA A 64 -0.47 -3.43 29.25
CA ALA A 64 -1.76 -3.36 29.92
C ALA A 64 -1.66 -2.41 31.14
N LEU A 65 -2.63 -1.50 31.28
CA LEU A 65 -2.75 -0.71 32.50
C LEU A 65 -3.03 -1.66 33.68
N PRO A 66 -2.48 -1.38 34.87
CA PRO A 66 -2.86 -2.12 36.07
C PRO A 66 -4.36 -1.95 36.34
N ALA A 67 -4.96 -3.00 36.92
CA ALA A 67 -6.36 -3.07 37.28
C ALA A 67 -6.77 -1.99 38.28
#